data_AF-A0A2R7UB44-F1
#
_entry.id   AF-A0A2R7UB44-F1
#
_cell.length_a   1.000
_cell.length_b   1.000
_cell.length_c   1.000
_cell.angle_alpha   90.00
_cell.angle_beta   90.00
_cell.angle_gamma   90.00
#
_symmetry.space_group_name_H-M   'P 1'
#
loop_
_entity.id
_entity.type
_entity.pdbx_description
1 polymer ?
#
loop_
_entity_poly.entity_id
_entity_poly.type
_entity_poly.pdbx_seq_one_letter_code
_entity_poly.pdbx_strand_id
1 'polypeptide(L)'
;MRPVRANKVKCRPPINEADSNMARREFQHFEAVSAMVPVEGGGYTAAIAVKALGMGGAPRFHKILDGQVFKGAVAADEAATAELQRLQGVSEEGELIW
;
A
#
# COMPACT_ATOMS: atom_id res chain seq x y z
N MET A 1 -35.36 -29.77 -28.24
CA MET A 1 -35.90 -28.41 -28.00
C MET A 1 -35.15 -27.79 -26.83
N ARG A 2 -34.31 -26.78 -27.16
CA ARG A 2 -33.61 -25.74 -26.37
C ARG A 2 -32.83 -26.10 -25.08
N PRO A 3 -31.57 -25.65 -24.97
CA PRO A 3 -30.68 -25.93 -23.85
C PRO A 3 -31.02 -25.09 -22.62
N VAL A 4 -30.76 -25.67 -21.45
CA VAL A 4 -30.70 -24.98 -20.16
C VAL A 4 -29.73 -23.79 -20.24
N ARG A 5 -30.23 -22.57 -20.00
CA ARG A 5 -29.39 -21.38 -19.82
C ARG A 5 -28.59 -21.54 -18.54
N ALA A 6 -27.35 -22.01 -18.65
CA ALA A 6 -26.34 -21.85 -17.62
C ALA A 6 -26.02 -20.35 -17.51
N ASN A 7 -26.73 -19.64 -16.64
CA ASN A 7 -26.32 -18.31 -16.23
C ASN A 7 -25.19 -18.48 -15.20
N LYS A 8 -23.98 -18.79 -15.69
CA LYS A 8 -22.75 -18.53 -14.94
C LYS A 8 -22.70 -17.01 -14.76
N VAL A 9 -23.22 -16.52 -13.64
CA VAL A 9 -22.82 -15.22 -13.11
C VAL A 9 -21.31 -15.30 -13.07
N LYS A 10 -20.67 -14.57 -13.98
CA LYS A 10 -19.23 -14.51 -14.17
C LYS A 10 -18.69 -14.12 -12.80
N CYS A 11 -18.14 -15.11 -12.09
CA CYS A 11 -17.42 -14.88 -10.85
C CYS A 11 -16.52 -13.68 -11.13
N ARG A 12 -16.73 -12.61 -10.36
CA ARG A 12 -15.79 -11.49 -10.28
C ARG A 12 -14.41 -12.16 -10.20
N PRO A 13 -13.43 -11.76 -11.04
CA PRO A 13 -12.12 -12.42 -11.01
C PRO A 13 -11.68 -12.50 -9.55
N PRO A 14 -11.10 -13.62 -9.09
CA PRO A 14 -10.42 -13.60 -7.82
C PRO A 14 -9.45 -12.43 -7.93
N ILE A 15 -9.55 -11.47 -7.02
CA ILE A 15 -8.49 -10.49 -6.82
C ILE A 15 -7.27 -11.27 -6.35
N ASN A 16 -6.60 -11.92 -7.30
CA ASN A 16 -5.30 -12.55 -7.13
C ASN A 16 -4.19 -11.48 -7.17
N GLU A 17 -4.53 -10.20 -7.09
CA GLU A 17 -3.62 -9.05 -6.91
C GLU A 17 -3.28 -8.78 -5.44
N ALA A 18 -3.54 -9.75 -4.55
CA ALA A 18 -2.90 -9.80 -3.24
C ALA A 18 -1.60 -10.61 -3.27
N ASP A 19 -0.95 -10.76 -4.44
CA ASP A 19 0.51 -10.91 -4.51
C ASP A 19 1.13 -9.58 -4.07
N SER A 20 0.92 -9.33 -2.77
CA SER A 20 1.16 -8.12 -2.04
C SER A 20 2.65 -8.08 -1.81
N ASN A 21 3.41 -7.79 -2.85
CA ASN A 21 4.81 -7.44 -2.68
C ASN A 21 4.87 -5.99 -2.17
N MET A 22 4.21 -5.75 -1.03
CA MET A 22 4.35 -4.55 -0.22
C MET A 22 5.84 -4.43 0.01
N ALA A 23 6.49 -3.51 -0.70
CA ALA A 23 7.93 -3.37 -0.60
C ALA A 23 8.27 -3.07 0.86
N ARG A 24 9.20 -3.82 1.43
CA ARG A 24 9.61 -3.68 2.84
C ARG A 24 11.06 -3.31 2.90
N ARG A 25 11.38 -2.38 3.78
CA ARG A 25 12.74 -1.98 4.10
C ARG A 25 12.90 -1.95 5.60
N GLU A 26 13.76 -2.82 6.09
CA GLU A 26 14.15 -2.84 7.49
C GLU A 26 15.26 -1.81 7.72
N PHE A 27 15.05 -0.98 8.72
CA PHE A 27 16.00 -0.05 9.29
C PHE A 27 16.33 -0.50 10.72
N GLN A 28 17.35 0.12 11.32
CA GLN A 28 17.93 -0.33 12.59
C GLN A 28 16.91 -0.50 13.73
N HIS A 29 15.92 0.38 13.83
CA HIS A 29 14.86 0.33 14.85
C HIS A 29 13.45 0.38 14.27
N PHE A 30 13.31 0.41 12.94
CA PHE A 30 12.04 0.63 12.27
C PHE A 30 11.94 -0.24 11.03
N GLU A 31 10.73 -0.67 10.69
CA GLU A 31 10.40 -1.32 9.43
C GLU A 31 9.50 -0.36 8.65
N ALA A 32 9.93 0.05 7.45
CA ALA A 32 9.12 0.82 6.53
C ALA A 32 8.54 -0.10 5.45
N VAL A 33 7.24 0.01 5.21
CA VAL A 33 6.49 -0.83 4.29
C VAL A 33 5.68 0.07 3.35
N SER A 34 5.70 -0.20 2.04
CA SER A 34 4.84 0.51 1.09
C SER A 34 3.39 0.25 1.47
N ALA A 35 2.56 1.28 1.39
CA ALA A 35 1.16 1.19 1.76
C ALA A 35 0.33 2.11 0.88
N MET A 36 -0.98 1.90 0.93
CA MET A 36 -1.94 2.76 0.25
C MET A 36 -3.08 3.06 1.21
N VAL A 37 -3.53 4.32 1.20
CA VAL A 37 -4.60 4.79 2.06
C VAL A 37 -5.78 5.18 1.19
N PRO A 38 -6.97 4.60 1.39
CA PRO A 38 -8.16 5.02 0.67
C PRO A 38 -8.54 6.45 1.07
N VAL A 39 -8.93 7.26 0.09
CA VAL A 39 -9.33 8.66 0.33
C VAL A 39 -10.84 8.77 0.33
N GLU A 40 -11.37 9.60 1.23
CA GLU A 40 -12.78 9.92 1.28
C GLU A 40 -13.19 10.66 -0.01
N GLY A 41 -14.22 10.16 -0.71
CA GLY A 41 -14.57 10.61 -2.07
C GLY A 41 -14.04 9.73 -3.20
N GLY A 42 -13.25 8.71 -2.88
CA GLY A 42 -12.81 7.66 -3.82
C GLY A 42 -11.35 7.81 -4.26
N GLY A 43 -10.73 6.67 -4.56
CA GLY A 43 -9.31 6.57 -4.90
C GLY A 43 -8.41 6.25 -3.71
N TYR A 44 -7.11 6.29 -3.96
CA TYR A 44 -6.06 5.85 -3.06
C TYR A 44 -4.88 6.82 -3.13
N THR A 45 -4.27 7.10 -1.98
CA THR A 45 -2.99 7.82 -1.90
C THR A 45 -1.88 6.84 -1.57
N ALA A 46 -0.69 7.07 -2.13
CA ALA A 46 0.52 6.37 -1.74
C ALA A 46 0.89 6.74 -0.30
N ALA A 47 1.32 5.75 0.48
CA ALA A 47 1.76 5.94 1.84
C ALA A 47 2.92 5.00 2.17
N ILE A 48 3.67 5.32 3.21
CA ILE A 48 4.66 4.42 3.80
C ILE A 48 4.26 4.19 5.25
N ALA A 49 4.06 2.93 5.61
CA ALA A 49 3.81 2.52 6.98
C ALA A 49 5.14 2.25 7.68
N VAL A 50 5.43 3.02 8.72
CA VAL A 50 6.61 2.87 9.56
C VAL A 50 6.21 2.19 10.86
N LYS A 51 6.81 1.05 11.15
CA LYS A 51 6.59 0.27 12.37
C LYS A 51 7.87 0.24 13.19
N ALA A 52 7.80 0.64 14.46
CA ALA A 52 8.92 0.47 15.37
C ALA A 52 9.16 -1.01 15.66
N LEU A 53 10.40 -1.47 15.51
CA LEU A 53 10.84 -2.81 15.86
C LEU A 53 11.19 -2.84 17.35
N GLY A 54 10.36 -3.49 18.16
CA GLY A 54 10.62 -3.71 19.59
C GLY A 54 9.90 -2.77 20.55
N MET A 55 9.46 -1.58 20.10
CA MET A 55 8.45 -0.79 20.81
C MET A 55 7.08 -1.20 20.28
N GLY A 56 6.22 -1.78 21.12
CA GLY A 56 4.88 -2.26 20.75
C GLY A 56 3.87 -1.17 20.38
N GLY A 57 4.28 -0.15 19.61
CA GLY A 57 3.47 0.96 19.14
C GLY A 57 2.71 0.63 17.85
N ALA A 58 1.65 1.40 17.59
CA ALA A 58 0.94 1.34 16.32
C ALA A 58 1.84 1.82 15.16
N PRO A 59 1.74 1.22 13.96
CA PRO A 59 2.45 1.72 12.79
C PRO A 59 1.98 3.13 12.44
N ARG A 60 2.94 3.99 12.08
CA ARG A 60 2.69 5.37 11.66
C ARG A 60 2.64 5.40 10.13
N PHE A 61 1.54 5.91 9.59
CA PHE A 61 1.36 6.01 8.15
C PHE A 61 1.74 7.42 7.69
N HIS A 62 2.75 7.49 6.84
CA HIS A 62 3.19 8.73 6.21
C HIS A 62 2.64 8.74 4.79
N LYS A 63 1.66 9.60 4.53
CA LYS A 63 1.22 9.83 3.16
C LYS A 63 2.36 10.48 2.39
N ILE A 64 2.65 9.93 1.23
CA ILE A 64 3.67 10.41 0.31
C ILE A 64 2.95 10.84 -0.97
N LEU A 65 3.54 11.80 -1.69
CA LEU A 65 2.87 12.46 -2.82
C LEU A 65 1.54 13.10 -2.38
N ASP A 66 1.57 13.88 -1.28
CA ASP A 66 0.38 14.54 -0.77
C ASP A 66 -0.26 15.43 -1.86
N GLY A 67 -1.56 15.24 -2.08
CA GLY A 67 -2.30 15.85 -3.20
C GLY A 67 -2.45 14.97 -4.45
N GLN A 68 -1.74 13.84 -4.54
CA GLN A 68 -1.92 12.87 -5.63
C GLN A 68 -2.84 11.72 -5.21
N VAL A 69 -4.01 11.63 -5.86
CA VAL A 69 -4.97 10.55 -5.65
C VAL A 69 -5.00 9.67 -6.90
N PHE A 70 -4.68 8.39 -6.70
CA PHE A 70 -4.75 7.35 -7.72
C PHE A 70 -6.15 6.72 -7.74
N LYS A 71 -6.64 6.42 -8.94
CA LYS A 71 -7.95 5.73 -9.08
C LYS A 71 -7.87 4.24 -8.76
N GLY A 72 -6.67 3.65 -8.81
CA GLY A 72 -6.44 2.22 -8.57
C GLY A 72 -5.51 2.00 -7.39
N ALA A 73 -5.80 0.95 -6.61
CA ALA A 73 -4.99 0.51 -5.50
C ALA A 73 -3.55 0.17 -5.94
N VAL A 74 -3.40 -0.57 -7.05
CA VAL A 74 -2.10 -0.95 -7.60
C VAL A 74 -1.24 0.27 -7.95
N ALA A 75 -1.82 1.28 -8.62
CA ALA A 75 -1.06 2.48 -8.97
C ALA A 75 -0.57 3.27 -7.75
N ALA A 76 -1.34 3.28 -6.66
CA ALA A 76 -0.92 3.89 -5.39
C ALA A 76 0.20 3.07 -4.72
N ASP A 77 0.12 1.74 -4.76
CA ASP A 77 1.15 0.87 -4.20
C ASP A 77 2.46 0.90 -5.00
N GLU A 78 2.39 0.94 -6.34
CA GLU A 78 3.56 1.13 -7.22
C GLU A 78 4.26 2.46 -6.92
N ALA A 79 3.49 3.55 -6.80
CA ALA A 79 4.03 4.86 -6.41
C ALA A 79 4.64 4.81 -5.01
N ALA A 80 3.98 4.14 -4.06
CA ALA A 80 4.52 3.97 -2.71
C ALA A 80 5.82 3.16 -2.68
N THR A 81 5.90 2.11 -3.49
CA THR A 81 7.07 1.27 -3.66
C THR A 81 8.23 2.05 -4.25
N ALA A 82 7.99 2.83 -5.31
CA ALA A 82 9.02 3.66 -5.94
C ALA A 82 9.61 4.66 -4.94
N GLU A 83 8.77 5.33 -4.16
CA GLU A 83 9.23 6.28 -3.15
C GLU A 83 9.92 5.57 -1.98
N LEU A 84 9.41 4.42 -1.53
CA LEU A 84 10.07 3.61 -0.51
C LEU A 84 11.48 3.17 -0.94
N GLN A 85 11.72 2.89 -2.22
CA GLN A 85 13.06 2.57 -2.73
C GLN A 85 14.02 3.76 -2.66
N ARG A 86 13.51 4.99 -2.73
CA ARG A 86 14.30 6.23 -2.66
C ARG A 86 14.57 6.68 -1.23
N LEU A 87 13.78 6.22 -0.28
CA LEU A 87 13.93 6.52 1.15
C LEU A 87 15.36 6.22 1.63
N GLN A 88 16.06 7.17 2.23
CA GLN A 88 17.38 6.92 2.79
C GLN A 88 17.29 6.24 4.16
N GLY A 89 16.27 6.59 4.96
CA GLY A 89 16.16 6.16 6.34
C GLY A 89 14.81 6.48 6.98
N VAL A 90 14.70 6.09 8.25
CA VAL A 90 13.65 6.53 9.15
C VAL A 90 14.33 7.12 10.40
N SER A 91 13.86 8.28 10.87
CA SER A 91 14.40 8.93 12.07
C SER A 91 13.96 8.20 13.35
N GLU A 92 14.54 8.58 14.50
CA GLU A 92 14.15 8.05 15.80
C GLU A 92 12.68 8.34 16.17
N GLU A 93 12.07 9.34 15.54
CA GLU A 93 10.65 9.71 15.73
C GLU A 93 9.71 8.94 14.78
N GLY A 94 10.28 8.12 13.88
CA GLY A 94 9.52 7.42 12.84
C GLY A 94 9.28 8.27 11.58
N GLU A 95 9.98 9.39 11.41
CA GLU A 95 9.82 10.26 10.23
C GLU A 95 10.67 9.78 9.04
N LEU A 96 10.17 9.99 7.82
CA LEU A 96 10.83 9.57 6.59
C LEU A 96 12.04 10.47 6.26
N ILE A 97 13.21 9.86 6.05
CA ILE A 97 14.43 10.55 5.63
C ILE A 97 14.67 10.25 4.15
N TRP A 98 14.66 11.30 3.33
CA TRP A 98 14.83 11.23 1.87
C TRP A 98 16.24 11.51 1.41
#